data_AF-A0A5K0XR14-F1
#
_entry.id   AF-A0A5K0XR14-F1
#
_cell.length_a   1.000
_cell.length_b   1.000
_cell.length_c   1.000
_cell.angle_alpha   90.00
_cell.angle_beta   90.00
_cell.angle_gamma   90.00
#
_symmetry.space_group_name_H-M   'P 1'
#
loop_
_entity.id
_entity.type
_entity.pdbx_description
1 polymer ?
#
loop_
_entity_poly.entity_id
_entity_poly.type
_entity_poly.pdbx_seq_one_letter_code
_entity_poly.pdbx_strand_id
1 'polypeptide(L)' 'MRPRIVLFGDSLTEQSFRPGGWGASLADAYSRK' A
#
# COMPACT_ATOMS: atom_id res chain seq x y z
N MET A 1 7.32 -4.82 18.72
CA MET A 1 6.77 -5.42 17.48
C MET A 1 6.33 -4.28 16.57
N ARG A 2 6.58 -4.35 15.25
CA ARG A 2 6.13 -3.33 14.28
C ARG A 2 4.81 -3.77 13.64
N PRO A 3 3.73 -2.96 13.66
CA PRO A 3 2.46 -3.31 13.03
C PRO A 3 2.63 -3.56 11.53
N ARG A 4 1.93 -4.56 11.00
CA ARG A 4 1.89 -4.86 9.57
C ARG A 4 0.47 -4.64 9.06
N ILE A 5 0.35 -3.89 7.97
CA ILE A 5 -0.89 -3.72 7.24
C ILE A 5 -0.87 -4.73 6.09
N VAL A 6 -1.92 -5.55 5.99
CA VAL A 6 -2.13 -6.49 4.87
C VAL A 6 -3.38 -6.05 4.14
N LEU A 7 -3.26 -5.85 2.84
CA LEU A 7 -4.34 -5.37 1.99
C LEU A 7 -4.74 -6.50 1.03
N PHE A 8 -5.94 -7.04 1.22
CA PHE A 8 -6.54 -8.01 0.30
C PHE A 8 -7.38 -7.29 -0.74
N GLY A 9 -7.41 -7.80 -1.96
CA GLY A 9 -8.22 -7.21 -3.02
C GLY A 9 -8.06 -7.91 -4.36
N ASP A 10 -8.47 -7.20 -5.40
CA ASP A 10 -8.47 -7.65 -6.79
C ASP A 10 -7.34 -6.98 -7.61
N SER A 11 -7.48 -7.03 -8.93
CA SER A 11 -6.53 -6.40 -9.85
C SER A 11 -6.47 -4.88 -9.74
N LEU A 12 -7.49 -4.19 -9.21
CA LEU A 12 -7.42 -2.75 -8.96
C LEU A 12 -6.55 -2.46 -7.73
N THR A 13 -6.63 -3.32 -6.72
CA THR A 13 -5.78 -3.21 -5.53
C THR A 13 -4.32 -3.45 -5.89
N GLU A 14 -4.01 -4.44 -6.72
CA GLU A 14 -2.65 -4.64 -7.25
C GLU A 14 -2.16 -3.43 -8.05
N GLN A 15 -2.98 -2.94 -8.99
CA GLN A 15 -2.64 -1.79 -9.84
C GLN A 15 -2.45 -0.50 -9.05
N SER A 16 -3.04 -0.39 -7.85
CA SER A 16 -2.90 0.78 -6.99
C SER A 16 -1.47 1.05 -6.51
N PHE A 17 -0.57 0.07 -6.61
CA PHE A 17 0.85 0.22 -6.24
C PHE A 17 1.74 0.71 -7.39
N ARG A 18 1.16 0.93 -8.59
CA ARG A 18 1.88 1.58 -9.70
C ARG A 18 2.26 3.02 -9.34
N PRO A 19 3.25 3.64 -10.02
CA PRO A 19 3.63 5.03 -9.78
C PRO A 19 2.41 5.98 -9.82
N GLY A 20 2.24 6.79 -8.77
CA GLY A 20 1.11 7.70 -8.62
C GLY A 20 -0.20 7.06 -8.13
N GLY A 21 -0.22 5.74 -7.93
CA GLY A 21 -1.37 5.03 -7.38
C GLY A 21 -1.50 5.18 -5.86
N TRP A 22 -2.72 5.02 -5.35
CA TRP A 22 -3.02 5.24 -3.94
C TRP A 22 -2.33 4.22 -3.01
N GLY A 23 -2.11 2.99 -3.47
CA GLY A 23 -1.42 1.94 -2.70
C GLY A 23 0.04 2.27 -2.47
N ALA A 24 0.69 2.91 -3.44
CA ALA A 24 2.05 3.42 -3.27
C ALA A 24 2.10 4.58 -2.25
N SER A 25 1.15 5.52 -2.31
CA SER A 25 1.03 6.61 -1.33
C SER A 25 0.73 6.09 0.08
N LEU A 26 -0.12 5.08 0.21
CA LEU A 26 -0.40 4.40 1.47
C LEU A 26 0.88 3.76 2.04
N ALA A 27 1.62 3.01 1.21
CA ALA A 27 2.87 2.39 1.64
C ALA A 27 3.88 3.45 2.09
N ASP A 28 4.07 4.56 1.36
CA ASP A 28 5.00 5.63 1.78
C ASP A 28 4.60 6.24 3.13
N ALA A 29 3.30 6.55 3.31
CA ALA A 29 2.80 7.18 4.52
C ALA A 29 3.01 6.31 5.78
N TYR A 30 2.78 5.00 5.65
CA TYR A 30 2.81 4.06 6.78
C TYR A 30 4.10 3.21 6.85
N SER A 31 5.09 3.47 5.98
CA SER A 31 6.42 2.84 6.06
C SER A 31 7.40 3.58 6.96
N ARG A 32 7.09 4.81 7.38
CA ARG A 32 7.94 5.58 8.31
C ARG A 32 7.76 5.06 9.75
N LYS A 33 8.86 5.14 10.53
CA LYS A 33 9.07 4.53 11.86
C LYS A 33 7.86 4.63 12.79
#